data_AF-A0A0G1NMF0-F1
#
_entry.id   AF-A0A0G1NMF0-F1
#
_cell.length_a   1.000
_cell.length_b   1.000
_cell.length_c   1.000
_cell.angle_alpha   90.00
_cell.angle_beta   90.00
_cell.angle_gamma   90.00
#
_symmetry.space_group_name_H-M   'P 1'
#
loop_
_entity.id
_entity.type
_entity.pdbx_description
1 polymer ?
#
loop_
_entity_poly.entity_id
_entity_poly.type
_entity_poly.pdbx_seq_one_letter_code
_entity_poly.pdbx_strand_id
1 'polypeptide(L)'
;MASGRVWLDRWVKKLFWVVVFLYFALDAMLMWQQYRLWDTNELSRFLLPSYQGAYFFSYSFYNIFAPHIIALAVALVLVYVTTKLNQKRNYVLFEKEEPYLAGLSLFLVGYPGWLLFLVLLIAVYLTWQLVVLIRRRNLNLRLPLYSLWPFLALVTAVVIETWLSNTDLWKLLKI
;
A
#
# COMPACT_ATOMS: atom_id res chain seq x y z
N MET A 1 0.68 20.07 -24.43
CA MET A 1 1.68 19.19 -23.77
C MET A 1 1.01 17.87 -23.37
N ALA A 2 0.91 16.88 -24.27
CA ALA A 2 0.13 15.66 -24.04
C ALA A 2 0.74 14.35 -24.61
N SER A 3 1.90 14.38 -25.28
CA SER A 3 2.44 13.18 -25.94
C SER A 3 3.20 12.21 -25.01
N GLY A 4 3.73 12.68 -23.89
CA GLY A 4 4.50 11.82 -22.97
C GLY A 4 3.66 10.93 -22.03
N ARG A 5 2.35 11.20 -21.87
CA ARG A 5 1.53 10.60 -20.80
C ARG A 5 0.78 9.34 -21.22
N VAL A 6 0.60 9.10 -22.51
CA VAL A 6 -0.10 7.92 -23.05
C VAL A 6 0.64 6.61 -22.71
N TRP A 7 1.96 6.68 -22.54
CA TRP A 7 2.75 5.53 -22.12
C TRP A 7 2.37 5.10 -20.69
N LEU A 8 2.29 6.06 -19.76
CA LEU A 8 2.03 5.79 -18.33
C LEU A 8 0.73 5.01 -18.07
N ASP A 9 -0.38 5.33 -18.74
CA ASP A 9 -1.66 4.61 -18.58
C ASP A 9 -1.52 3.09 -18.77
N ARG A 10 -0.78 2.67 -19.80
CA ARG A 10 -0.61 1.24 -20.12
C ARG A 10 0.36 0.55 -19.16
N TRP A 11 1.35 1.26 -18.65
CA TRP A 11 2.39 0.67 -17.81
C TRP A 11 2.04 0.68 -16.33
N VAL A 12 1.30 1.67 -15.82
CA VAL A 12 0.94 1.74 -14.38
C VAL A 12 0.15 0.51 -13.95
N LYS A 13 -0.83 0.07 -14.76
CA LYS A 13 -1.61 -1.14 -14.46
C LYS A 13 -0.74 -2.39 -14.41
N LYS A 14 0.19 -2.52 -15.36
CA LYS A 14 1.14 -3.63 -15.40
C LYS A 14 2.09 -3.56 -14.20
N LEU A 15 2.62 -2.38 -13.91
CA LEU A 15 3.53 -2.12 -12.81
C LEU A 15 2.86 -2.43 -11.46
N PHE A 16 1.58 -2.08 -11.28
CA PHE A 16 0.80 -2.48 -10.12
C PHE A 16 0.83 -4.00 -9.90
N TRP A 17 0.46 -4.77 -10.93
CA TRP A 17 0.46 -6.23 -10.82
C TRP A 17 1.85 -6.85 -10.69
N VAL A 18 2.87 -6.27 -11.35
CA VAL A 18 4.26 -6.69 -11.19
C VAL A 18 4.73 -6.48 -9.76
N VAL A 19 4.45 -5.32 -9.15
CA VAL A 19 4.81 -5.04 -7.76
C VAL A 19 4.09 -5.98 -6.81
N VAL A 20 2.78 -6.20 -7.01
CA VAL A 20 2.01 -7.17 -6.23
C VAL A 20 2.64 -8.56 -6.33
N PHE A 21 2.93 -9.03 -7.55
CA PHE A 21 3.57 -10.32 -7.77
C PHE A 21 4.94 -10.43 -7.07
N LEU A 22 5.78 -9.38 -7.15
CA LEU A 22 7.09 -9.37 -6.50
C LEU A 22 6.98 -9.47 -4.98
N TYR A 23 6.00 -8.80 -4.36
CA TYR A 23 5.77 -8.90 -2.91
C TYR A 23 5.31 -10.31 -2.51
N PHE A 24 4.38 -10.93 -3.25
CA PHE A 24 3.97 -12.30 -2.97
C PHE A 24 5.08 -13.33 -3.23
N ALA A 25 5.96 -13.09 -4.21
CA ALA A 25 7.15 -13.91 -4.43
C ALA A 25 8.15 -13.77 -3.26
N LEU A 26 8.29 -12.56 -2.72
CA LEU A 26 9.09 -12.29 -1.53
C LEU A 26 8.49 -12.98 -0.30
N ASP A 27 7.18 -12.96 -0.11
CA ASP A 27 6.48 -13.67 0.97
C ASP A 27 6.71 -15.19 0.89
N ALA A 28 6.65 -15.77 -0.31
CA ALA A 28 6.97 -17.18 -0.52
C ALA A 28 8.43 -17.50 -0.15
N MET A 29 9.36 -16.60 -0.48
CA MET A 29 10.76 -16.72 -0.08
C MET A 29 10.94 -16.61 1.45
N LEU A 30 10.23 -15.69 2.11
CA LEU A 30 10.24 -15.56 3.58
C LEU A 30 9.66 -16.80 4.26
N MET A 31 8.55 -17.34 3.75
CA MET A 31 7.97 -18.60 4.23
C MET A 31 8.96 -19.76 4.11
N TRP A 32 9.70 -19.84 3.01
CA TRP A 32 10.75 -20.84 2.83
C TRP A 32 11.91 -20.67 3.83
N GLN A 33 12.36 -19.43 4.06
CA GLN A 33 13.38 -19.14 5.07
C GLN A 33 12.89 -19.52 6.48
N GLN A 34 11.64 -19.20 6.81
CA GLN A 34 11.02 -19.56 8.08
C GLN A 34 10.99 -21.08 8.29
N TYR A 35 10.62 -21.83 7.24
CA TYR A 35 10.67 -23.30 7.26
C TYR A 35 12.07 -23.82 7.60
N ARG A 36 13.10 -23.28 6.93
CA ARG A 36 14.50 -23.69 7.14
C ARG A 36 14.98 -23.35 8.56
N LEU A 37 14.61 -22.19 9.08
CA LEU A 37 14.93 -21.81 10.46
C LEU A 37 14.31 -22.78 11.46
N TRP A 38 13.05 -23.17 11.28
CA TRP A 38 12.37 -24.08 12.18
C TRP A 38 12.90 -25.51 12.13
N ASP A 39 13.39 -25.97 10.98
CA ASP A 39 14.00 -27.30 10.84
C ASP A 39 15.35 -27.42 11.56
N THR A 40 16.09 -26.32 11.69
CA THR A 40 17.42 -26.33 12.35
C THR A 40 17.38 -26.42 13.88
N ASN A 41 16.25 -26.13 14.51
CA ASN A 41 16.11 -26.13 15.97
C ASN A 41 15.20 -27.28 16.42
N GLU A 42 15.69 -28.09 17.36
CA GLU A 42 15.03 -29.31 17.84
C GLU A 42 13.61 -29.08 18.34
N LEU A 43 13.33 -27.94 18.99
CA LEU A 43 12.01 -27.63 19.53
C LEU A 43 11.04 -27.14 18.44
N SER A 44 11.48 -26.24 17.55
CA SER A 44 10.63 -25.71 16.48
C SER A 44 10.36 -26.72 15.38
N ARG A 45 11.18 -27.77 15.26
CA ARG A 45 10.99 -28.84 14.27
C ARG A 45 9.64 -29.54 14.44
N PHE A 46 9.13 -29.65 15.65
CA PHE A 46 7.80 -30.23 15.92
C PHE A 46 6.63 -29.36 15.45
N LEU A 47 6.87 -28.09 15.11
CA LEU A 47 5.88 -27.18 14.55
C LEU A 47 5.86 -27.23 13.01
N LEU A 48 6.78 -27.98 12.39
CA LEU A 48 6.85 -28.13 10.95
C LEU A 48 5.76 -29.03 10.39
N PRO A 49 5.50 -28.96 9.07
CA PRO A 49 4.46 -29.74 8.44
C PRO A 49 4.51 -31.25 8.62
N SER A 50 5.70 -31.81 8.85
CA SER A 50 5.91 -33.24 9.13
C SER A 50 5.24 -33.72 10.43
N TYR A 51 4.96 -32.80 11.36
CA TYR A 51 4.33 -33.08 12.65
C TYR A 51 3.03 -32.29 12.84
N GLN A 52 3.01 -31.01 12.43
CA GLN A 52 1.87 -30.09 12.55
C GLN A 52 1.69 -29.21 11.29
N GLY A 53 1.43 -29.85 10.13
CA GLY A 53 1.05 -29.23 8.84
C GLY A 53 0.29 -27.92 8.95
N ALA A 54 -0.91 -28.01 9.52
CA ALA A 54 -1.83 -26.90 9.62
C ALA A 54 -1.25 -25.71 10.39
N TYR A 55 -0.48 -25.95 11.47
CA TYR A 55 0.07 -24.88 12.29
C TYR A 55 1.08 -24.04 11.52
N PHE A 56 2.03 -24.66 10.83
CA PHE A 56 3.03 -23.92 10.04
C PHE A 56 2.39 -23.08 8.93
N PHE A 57 1.40 -23.63 8.24
CA PHE A 57 0.69 -22.90 7.18
C PHE A 57 -0.15 -21.76 7.76
N SER A 58 -0.85 -21.96 8.87
CA SER A 58 -1.56 -20.89 9.56
C SER A 58 -0.62 -19.81 10.06
N TYR A 59 0.49 -20.18 10.71
CA TYR A 59 1.50 -19.24 11.18
C TYR A 59 2.06 -18.40 10.02
N SER A 60 2.52 -19.06 8.95
CA SER A 60 3.07 -18.39 7.78
C SER A 60 2.03 -17.50 7.10
N PHE A 61 0.77 -17.95 7.03
CA PHE A 61 -0.30 -17.15 6.49
C PHE A 61 -0.53 -15.88 7.31
N TYR A 62 -0.72 -15.98 8.62
CA TYR A 62 -1.04 -14.81 9.45
C TYR A 62 0.11 -13.83 9.60
N ASN A 63 1.36 -14.31 9.68
CA ASN A 63 2.52 -13.45 9.94
C ASN A 63 3.20 -12.94 8.66
N ILE A 64 3.06 -13.63 7.53
CA ILE A 64 3.79 -13.29 6.29
C ILE A 64 2.81 -12.78 5.24
N PHE A 65 1.80 -13.58 4.89
CA PHE A 65 0.91 -13.26 3.77
C PHE A 65 -0.24 -12.32 4.13
N ALA A 66 -0.83 -12.46 5.33
CA ALA A 66 -2.02 -11.72 5.72
C ALA A 66 -1.83 -10.19 5.67
N PRO A 67 -0.69 -9.61 6.13
CA PRO A 67 -0.46 -8.18 5.99
C PRO A 67 -0.54 -7.69 4.54
N HIS A 68 0.08 -8.41 3.60
CA HIS A 68 0.06 -8.06 2.17
C HIS A 68 -1.30 -8.34 1.51
N ILE A 69 -2.01 -9.39 1.91
CA ILE A 69 -3.37 -9.68 1.45
C ILE A 69 -4.33 -8.58 1.89
N ILE A 70 -4.26 -8.15 3.14
CA ILE A 70 -5.08 -7.05 3.67
C ILE A 70 -4.75 -5.75 2.92
N ALA A 71 -3.47 -5.43 2.76
CA ALA A 71 -3.04 -4.25 2.01
C ALA A 71 -3.52 -4.28 0.55
N LEU A 72 -3.44 -5.44 -0.12
CA LEU A 72 -3.94 -5.62 -1.48
C LEU A 72 -5.45 -5.46 -1.55
N ALA A 73 -6.19 -6.05 -0.62
CA ALA A 73 -7.65 -5.93 -0.57
C ALA A 73 -8.08 -4.46 -0.44
N VAL A 74 -7.45 -3.71 0.47
CA VAL A 74 -7.71 -2.27 0.65
C VAL A 74 -7.30 -1.47 -0.60
N ALA A 75 -6.16 -1.80 -1.21
CA ALA A 75 -5.69 -1.14 -2.44
C ALA A 75 -6.67 -1.36 -3.60
N LEU A 76 -7.18 -2.58 -3.79
CA LEU A 76 -8.18 -2.89 -4.82
C LEU A 76 -9.51 -2.16 -4.56
N VAL A 77 -9.95 -2.09 -3.30
CA VAL A 77 -11.12 -1.30 -2.92
C VAL A 77 -10.91 0.18 -3.26
N LEU A 78 -9.74 0.74 -2.94
CA LEU A 78 -9.41 2.13 -3.25
C LEU A 78 -9.41 2.39 -4.76
N VAL A 79 -8.77 1.52 -5.56
CA VAL A 79 -8.76 1.59 -7.03
C VAL A 79 -10.19 1.55 -7.57
N TYR A 80 -11.02 0.62 -7.07
CA TYR A 80 -12.40 0.48 -7.51
C TYR A 80 -13.24 1.71 -7.18
N VAL A 81 -13.21 2.18 -5.94
CA VAL A 81 -13.97 3.35 -5.46
C VAL A 81 -13.56 4.60 -6.22
N THR A 82 -12.26 4.87 -6.34
CA THR A 82 -11.75 6.05 -7.05
C THR A 82 -12.10 6.01 -8.53
N THR A 83 -11.99 4.84 -9.19
CA THR A 83 -12.39 4.66 -10.58
C THR A 83 -13.89 4.91 -10.78
N LYS A 84 -14.75 4.34 -9.92
CA LYS A 84 -16.21 4.52 -9.98
C LYS A 84 -16.63 5.97 -9.74
N LEU A 85 -16.04 6.63 -8.75
CA LEU A 85 -16.27 8.05 -8.49
C LEU A 85 -15.84 8.91 -9.67
N ASN A 86 -14.71 8.59 -10.28
CA ASN A 86 -14.19 9.33 -11.41
C ASN A 86 -15.09 9.17 -12.65
N GLN A 87 -15.55 7.95 -12.94
CA GLN A 87 -16.52 7.67 -14.00
C GLN A 87 -17.84 8.44 -13.79
N LYS A 88 -18.36 8.47 -12.56
CA LYS A 88 -19.59 9.20 -12.21
C LYS A 88 -19.48 10.72 -12.44
N ARG A 89 -18.26 11.25 -12.37
CA ARG A 89 -17.97 12.69 -12.54
C ARG A 89 -17.35 13.01 -13.90
N ASN A 90 -17.52 12.17 -14.92
CA ASN A 90 -16.98 12.39 -16.28
C ASN A 90 -15.44 12.59 -16.31
N TYR A 91 -14.70 11.83 -15.49
CA TYR A 91 -13.24 11.92 -15.38
C TYR A 91 -12.74 13.29 -14.91
N VAL A 92 -13.56 14.00 -14.13
CA VAL A 92 -13.23 15.34 -13.63
C VAL A 92 -12.41 15.27 -12.34
N LEU A 93 -12.45 14.17 -11.60
CA LEU A 93 -11.82 14.08 -10.28
C LEU A 93 -10.37 13.62 -10.34
N PHE A 94 -10.11 12.59 -11.14
CA PHE A 94 -8.81 11.95 -11.22
C PHE A 94 -8.40 11.75 -12.68
N GLU A 95 -7.10 11.70 -12.94
CA GLU A 95 -6.58 11.20 -14.22
C GLU A 95 -6.82 9.68 -14.35
N LYS A 96 -6.76 9.12 -15.55
CA LYS A 96 -7.07 7.70 -15.78
C LYS A 96 -6.15 6.74 -15.01
N GLU A 97 -4.89 7.13 -14.84
CA GLU A 97 -3.83 6.36 -14.18
C GLU A 97 -3.78 6.56 -12.65
N GLU A 98 -4.34 7.67 -12.14
CA GLU A 98 -4.28 8.02 -10.71
C GLU A 98 -4.90 6.96 -9.78
N PRO A 99 -6.03 6.31 -10.09
CA PRO A 99 -6.58 5.22 -9.26
C PRO A 99 -5.57 4.11 -8.99
N TYR A 100 -4.82 3.69 -10.02
CA TYR A 100 -3.84 2.62 -9.88
C TYR A 100 -2.58 3.08 -9.15
N LEU A 101 -2.16 4.34 -9.32
CA LEU A 101 -1.08 4.92 -8.52
C LEU A 101 -1.47 5.03 -7.04
N ALA A 102 -2.71 5.43 -6.76
CA ALA A 102 -3.24 5.48 -5.41
C ALA A 102 -3.24 4.09 -4.75
N GLY A 103 -3.74 3.08 -5.48
CA GLY A 103 -3.70 1.69 -5.02
C GLY A 103 -2.29 1.17 -4.82
N LEU A 104 -1.37 1.45 -5.75
CA LEU A 104 0.04 1.06 -5.64
C LEU A 104 0.70 1.68 -4.41
N SER A 105 0.54 2.99 -4.23
CA SER A 105 1.05 3.73 -3.07
C SER A 105 0.54 3.13 -1.78
N LEU A 106 -0.76 2.83 -1.69
CA LEU A 106 -1.35 2.23 -0.51
C LEU A 106 -0.81 0.83 -0.25
N PHE A 107 -0.70 0.01 -1.29
CA PHE A 107 -0.15 -1.34 -1.20
C PHE A 107 1.30 -1.35 -0.72
N LEU A 108 2.14 -0.46 -1.27
CA LEU A 108 3.56 -0.34 -0.90
C LEU A 108 3.77 0.09 0.55
N VAL A 109 2.88 0.92 1.09
CA VAL A 109 2.93 1.29 2.52
C VAL A 109 2.57 0.08 3.40
N GLY A 110 1.75 -0.84 2.91
CA GLY A 110 1.44 -2.09 3.59
C GLY A 110 0.53 -1.94 4.82
N TYR A 111 0.25 -3.07 5.46
CA TYR A 111 -0.47 -3.12 6.74
C TYR A 111 0.51 -2.97 7.92
N PRO A 112 0.18 -2.20 8.97
CA PRO A 112 -0.99 -1.34 9.15
C PRO A 112 -0.79 0.11 8.62
N GLY A 113 0.32 0.39 7.94
CA GLY A 113 0.72 1.72 7.45
C GLY A 113 -0.27 2.45 6.57
N TRP A 114 -1.10 1.73 5.81
CA TRP A 114 -2.10 2.33 4.95
C TRP A 114 -3.09 3.25 5.71
N LEU A 115 -3.35 2.99 7.00
CA LEU A 115 -4.20 3.85 7.83
C LEU A 115 -3.56 5.24 8.00
N LEU A 116 -2.29 5.26 8.40
CA LEU A 116 -1.54 6.51 8.55
C LEU A 116 -1.41 7.24 7.22
N PHE A 117 -1.18 6.49 6.14
CA PHE A 117 -1.10 7.04 4.79
C PHE A 117 -2.38 7.79 4.40
N LEU A 118 -3.56 7.19 4.63
CA LEU A 118 -4.84 7.84 4.34
C LEU A 118 -5.07 9.10 5.19
N VAL A 119 -4.72 9.06 6.49
CA VAL A 119 -4.82 10.22 7.38
C VAL A 119 -3.90 11.34 6.90
N LEU A 120 -2.65 11.03 6.57
CA LEU A 120 -1.69 12.01 6.05
C LEU A 120 -2.14 12.59 4.70
N LEU A 121 -2.66 11.76 3.80
CA LEU A 121 -3.20 12.20 2.52
C LEU A 121 -4.34 13.21 2.71
N ILE A 122 -5.31 12.91 3.58
CA ILE A 122 -6.42 13.82 3.89
C ILE A 122 -5.89 15.11 4.53
N ALA A 123 -4.98 15.02 5.50
CA ALA A 123 -4.40 16.19 6.16
C ALA A 123 -3.63 17.10 5.19
N VAL A 124 -2.78 16.53 4.33
CA VAL A 124 -2.02 17.27 3.32
C VAL A 124 -2.94 17.88 2.28
N TYR A 125 -3.96 17.14 1.84
CA TYR A 125 -4.93 17.67 0.88
C TYR A 125 -5.73 18.85 1.47
N LEU A 126 -6.23 18.73 2.70
CA LEU A 126 -6.97 19.79 3.38
C LEU A 126 -6.11 21.02 3.66
N THR A 127 -4.89 20.83 4.18
CA THR A 127 -3.97 21.96 4.44
C THR A 127 -3.61 22.68 3.15
N TRP A 128 -3.40 21.95 2.05
CA TRP A 128 -3.15 22.57 0.75
C TRP A 128 -4.35 23.39 0.26
N GLN A 129 -5.57 22.85 0.37
CA GLN A 129 -6.80 23.57 0.01
C GLN A 129 -6.98 24.85 0.84
N LEU A 130 -6.71 24.80 2.14
CA LEU A 130 -6.74 25.98 3.02
C LEU A 130 -5.71 27.04 2.57
N VAL A 131 -4.48 26.63 2.22
CA VAL A 131 -3.45 27.56 1.74
C VAL A 131 -3.86 28.24 0.42
N VAL A 132 -4.46 27.50 -0.51
CA VAL A 132 -4.97 28.04 -1.79
C VAL A 132 -6.08 29.06 -1.55
N LEU A 133 -7.01 28.75 -0.65
CA LEU A 133 -8.12 29.62 -0.27
C LEU A 133 -7.62 30.92 0.37
N ILE A 134 -6.68 30.83 1.32
CA ILE A 134 -6.09 32.00 1.99
C ILE A 134 -5.32 32.88 0.99
N ARG A 135 -4.58 32.28 0.06
CA ARG A 135 -3.80 33.03 -0.95
C ARG A 135 -4.66 33.64 -2.07
N ARG A 136 -6.00 33.54 -1.99
CA ARG A 136 -6.97 33.97 -3.02
C ARG A 136 -6.55 33.57 -4.44
N ARG A 137 -5.85 32.44 -4.58
CA ARG A 137 -5.51 31.89 -5.90
C ARG A 137 -6.76 31.25 -6.48
N ASN A 138 -6.85 31.29 -7.81
CA ASN A 138 -7.98 30.73 -8.56
C ASN A 138 -8.33 29.31 -8.05
N LEU A 139 -9.51 29.17 -7.45
CA LEU A 139 -10.06 27.89 -6.97
C LEU A 139 -10.27 26.87 -8.10
N ASN A 140 -10.15 27.33 -9.36
CA ASN A 140 -10.23 26.51 -10.56
C ASN A 140 -8.93 25.75 -10.89
N LEU A 141 -7.84 25.98 -10.14
CA LEU A 141 -6.63 25.17 -10.30
C LEU A 141 -6.88 23.77 -9.72
N ARG A 142 -7.11 22.80 -10.62
CA ARG A 142 -7.04 21.38 -10.26
C ARG A 142 -5.67 21.06 -9.68
N LEU A 143 -5.68 20.45 -8.52
CA LEU A 143 -4.47 19.91 -7.91
C LEU A 143 -4.31 18.47 -8.38
N PRO A 144 -3.31 18.17 -9.23
CA PRO A 144 -3.05 16.79 -9.62
C PRO A 144 -2.54 16.04 -8.38
N LEU A 145 -3.32 15.06 -7.92
CA LEU A 145 -2.91 14.17 -6.82
C LEU A 145 -1.84 13.17 -7.28
N TYR A 146 -1.64 13.05 -8.59
CA TYR A 146 -0.67 12.19 -9.26
C TYR A 146 0.69 12.08 -8.57
N SER A 147 1.35 13.22 -8.26
CA SER A 147 2.66 13.21 -7.61
C SER A 147 2.57 13.04 -6.10
N LEU A 148 1.43 13.37 -5.50
CA LEU A 148 1.21 13.27 -4.06
C LEU A 148 1.08 11.82 -3.60
N TRP A 149 0.44 10.94 -4.38
CA TRP A 149 0.29 9.53 -4.03
C TRP A 149 1.63 8.83 -3.73
N PRO A 150 2.60 8.77 -4.66
CA PRO A 150 3.87 8.08 -4.42
C PRO A 150 4.75 8.85 -3.42
N PHE A 151 4.72 10.19 -3.44
CA PHE A 151 5.50 10.99 -2.49
C PHE A 151 5.04 10.75 -1.05
N LEU A 152 3.73 10.77 -0.80
CA LEU A 152 3.19 10.50 0.53
C LEU A 152 3.39 9.06 0.97
N ALA A 153 3.39 8.09 0.03
CA ALA A 153 3.71 6.71 0.36
C ALA A 153 5.14 6.59 0.89
N LEU A 154 6.10 7.24 0.22
CA LEU A 154 7.49 7.29 0.68
C LEU A 154 7.62 7.97 2.04
N VAL A 155 7.00 9.14 2.23
CA VAL A 155 7.03 9.85 3.52
C VAL A 155 6.43 8.99 4.63
N THR A 156 5.30 8.33 4.35
CA THR A 156 4.63 7.48 5.34
C THR A 156 5.51 6.28 5.70
N ALA A 157 6.13 5.62 4.71
CA ALA A 157 7.06 4.52 4.95
C ALA A 157 8.24 4.95 5.83
N VAL A 158 8.85 6.12 5.55
CA VAL A 158 9.96 6.65 6.36
C VAL A 158 9.52 6.97 7.79
N VAL A 159 8.35 7.60 7.98
CA VAL A 159 7.81 7.91 9.31
C VAL A 159 7.54 6.63 10.11
N ILE A 160 7.02 5.60 9.45
CA ILE A 160 6.78 4.29 10.07
C ILE A 160 8.09 3.67 10.54
N GLU A 161 9.10 3.59 9.67
CA GLU A 161 10.36 2.93 9.97
C GLU A 161 11.17 3.66 11.05
N THR A 162 11.19 4.99 11.03
CA THR A 162 12.04 5.79 11.92
C THR A 162 11.40 6.07 13.29
N TRP A 163 10.09 6.33 13.33
CA TRP A 163 9.44 6.82 14.54
C TRP A 163 8.41 5.85 15.07
N LEU A 164 7.46 5.45 14.22
CA LEU A 164 6.30 4.69 14.65
C LEU A 164 6.66 3.27 15.09
N SER A 165 7.66 2.66 14.45
CA SER A 165 8.19 1.33 14.76
C SER A 165 8.58 1.13 16.23
N ASN A 166 8.99 2.21 16.91
CA ASN A 166 9.43 2.18 18.30
C ASN A 166 8.29 2.35 19.31
N THR A 167 7.08 2.68 18.86
CA THR A 167 5.93 2.94 19.74
C THR A 167 5.14 1.68 20.06
N ASP A 168 4.59 1.59 21.28
CA ASP A 168 3.83 0.41 21.71
C ASP A 168 2.51 0.26 20.95
N LEU A 169 1.88 1.38 20.57
CA LEU A 169 0.69 1.38 19.71
C LEU A 169 0.94 0.67 18.37
N TRP A 170 2.14 0.85 17.79
CA TRP A 170 2.47 0.22 16.52
C TRP A 170 2.70 -1.29 16.65
N LYS A 171 3.29 -1.72 17.77
CA LYS A 171 3.47 -3.14 18.07
C LYS A 171 2.13 -3.86 18.24
N LEU A 172 1.12 -3.17 18.79
CA LEU A 172 -0.24 -3.72 18.93
C LEU A 172 -0.99 -3.84 17.59
N LEU A 173 -0.67 -2.98 16.63
CA LEU A 173 -1.30 -2.98 15.31
C LEU A 173 -0.61 -3.91 14.31
N LYS A 174 0.64 -4.30 14.57
CA LYS A 174 1.30 -5.35 13.78
C LYS A 174 0.67 -6.70 14.14
N ILE A 175 0.14 -7.37 13.12
CA ILE A 175 -0.33 -8.76 13.20
C ILE A 175 0.82 -9.66 12.77
#